data_AF-A0AB73S3N8-F1
#
_entry.id   AF-A0AB73S3N8-F1
#
_cell.length_a   1.000
_cell.length_b   1.000
_cell.length_c   1.000
_cell.angle_alpha   90.00
_cell.angle_beta   90.00
_cell.angle_gamma   90.00
#
_symmetry.space_group_name_H-M   'P 1'
#
loop_
_entity.id
_entity.type
_entity.pdbx_description
1 polymer ?
#
loop_
_entity_poly.entity_id
_entity_poly.type
_entity_poly.pdbx_seq_one_letter_code
_entity_poly.pdbx_strand_id
1 'polypeptide(L)'
;MPATAALGILFSMAPVAENKASAGIGAVVDIGITVLGAVANTYEALGISPGDRDPGTHIDVYAENETYQAPSFKSGEFNISMYHTQGDLNFLKQVKVRYPNGRIETHQLKSGQQLKITEAGAIIDLNPNAANISEHDLLYITQAQLDEGKTGVVINQGQHAFVEKASGKNPRFLGPLYKKYSGDSFGDWTVIARNSDYLFDQIANKLSDEQKRLITLTSKPVSKDVLDNYVNN
;
A
#
# COMPACT_ATOMS: atom_id res chain seq x y z
N MET A 1 -3.49 -51.63 49.37
CA MET A 1 -3.00 -52.70 48.47
C MET A 1 -1.57 -52.35 48.05
N PRO A 2 -0.68 -53.33 47.91
CA PRO A 2 0.77 -53.14 47.73
C PRO A 2 1.13 -52.72 46.30
N ALA A 3 2.33 -52.15 46.17
CA ALA A 3 3.00 -51.85 44.91
C ALA A 3 3.73 -53.09 44.37
N THR A 4 3.65 -53.36 43.05
CA THR A 4 4.67 -54.14 42.33
C THR A 4 4.76 -53.78 40.84
N ALA A 5 5.93 -53.26 40.49
CA ALA A 5 6.78 -53.41 39.29
C ALA A 5 6.26 -53.29 37.84
N ALA A 6 7.02 -52.49 37.10
CA ALA A 6 6.99 -52.24 35.68
C ALA A 6 7.53 -53.40 34.82
N LEU A 7 7.03 -53.50 33.57
CA LEU A 7 7.69 -54.15 32.45
C LEU A 7 7.49 -53.27 31.21
N GLY A 8 8.61 -52.79 30.65
CA GLY A 8 8.62 -51.90 29.50
C GLY A 8 8.48 -52.64 28.17
N ILE A 9 7.98 -51.92 27.17
CA ILE A 9 8.37 -52.09 25.77
C ILE A 9 8.52 -50.68 25.18
N LEU A 10 9.73 -50.38 24.70
CA LEU A 10 10.04 -49.21 23.88
C LEU A 10 9.52 -49.45 22.47
N PHE A 11 8.59 -48.61 22.02
CA PHE A 11 8.40 -48.36 20.59
C PHE A 11 8.75 -46.90 20.34
N SER A 12 9.89 -46.68 19.69
CA SER A 12 10.16 -45.41 19.03
C SER A 12 9.38 -45.38 17.71
N MET A 13 8.61 -44.32 17.49
CA MET A 13 8.50 -43.63 16.20
C MET A 13 8.07 -42.19 16.49
N ALA A 14 8.68 -41.29 15.72
CA ALA A 14 8.72 -39.84 15.86
C ALA A 14 7.36 -39.16 16.10
N PRO A 15 7.35 -37.96 16.72
CA PRO A 15 6.13 -37.24 17.02
C PRO A 15 5.36 -36.92 15.74
N VAL A 16 4.14 -37.43 15.64
CA VAL A 16 3.10 -36.71 14.90
C VAL A 16 2.90 -35.44 15.70
N ALA A 17 3.50 -34.35 15.21
CA ALA A 17 3.30 -33.04 15.77
C ALA A 17 1.79 -32.77 15.78
N GLU A 18 1.19 -32.84 16.96
CA GLU A 18 0.00 -32.06 17.26
C GLU A 18 0.31 -30.63 16.82
N ASN A 19 -0.40 -30.09 15.84
CA ASN A 19 -0.47 -28.65 15.65
C ASN A 19 -1.22 -28.06 16.85
N LYS A 20 -0.53 -28.01 17.99
CA LYS A 20 -0.80 -27.03 19.04
C LYS A 20 -0.24 -25.72 18.52
N ALA A 21 -1.02 -25.05 17.67
CA ALA A 21 -0.87 -23.63 17.48
C ALA A 21 -1.09 -22.99 18.86
N SER A 22 0.04 -22.66 19.48
CA SER A 22 0.14 -21.93 20.73
C SER A 22 -0.73 -20.68 20.64
N ALA A 23 -1.67 -20.51 21.57
CA ALA A 23 -2.30 -19.23 21.83
C ALA A 23 -1.23 -18.28 22.38
N GLY A 24 -0.45 -17.71 21.47
CA GLY A 24 0.49 -16.63 21.74
C GLY A 24 -0.29 -15.39 22.11
N ILE A 25 -0.24 -15.07 23.40
CA ILE A 25 -0.74 -13.85 24.00
C ILE A 25 -0.06 -12.66 23.30
N GLY A 26 -0.87 -11.76 22.74
CA GLY A 26 -0.47 -10.41 22.33
C GLY A 26 0.13 -10.31 20.93
N ALA A 27 -0.72 -10.16 19.92
CA ALA A 27 -0.29 -9.60 18.65
C ALA A 27 0.27 -8.18 18.90
N VAL A 28 1.57 -8.04 18.65
CA VAL A 28 2.28 -6.77 18.68
C VAL A 28 1.74 -5.89 17.56
N VAL A 29 1.13 -4.77 17.94
CA VAL A 29 0.68 -3.71 17.04
C VAL A 29 1.91 -2.90 16.63
N ASP A 30 2.54 -3.31 15.54
CA ASP A 30 3.51 -2.46 14.86
C ASP A 30 2.70 -1.50 13.97
N ILE A 31 2.21 -0.39 14.54
CA ILE A 31 1.75 0.78 13.78
C ILE A 31 3.00 1.38 13.15
N GLY A 32 3.47 0.70 12.09
CA GLY A 32 4.62 1.08 11.30
C GLY A 32 4.24 2.27 10.44
N ILE A 33 4.12 3.44 11.09
CA ILE A 33 4.11 4.74 10.42
C ILE A 33 5.46 4.86 9.71
N THR A 34 5.50 4.37 8.47
CA THR A 34 6.61 4.61 7.57
C THR A 34 6.34 5.98 6.99
N VAL A 35 6.99 7.02 7.51
CA VAL A 35 6.86 8.38 7.00
C VAL A 35 7.40 8.41 5.57
N LEU A 36 6.51 8.38 4.59
CA LEU A 36 6.78 8.64 3.19
C LEU A 36 6.49 10.12 2.90
N GLY A 37 7.49 10.88 2.46
CA GLY A 37 7.40 12.34 2.30
C GLY A 37 6.39 12.82 1.25
N ALA A 38 5.88 14.05 1.41
CA ALA A 38 4.87 14.69 0.56
C ALA A 38 5.25 14.86 -0.95
N VAL A 39 4.28 14.79 -1.87
CA VAL A 39 4.22 15.06 -3.33
C VAL A 39 4.81 16.38 -3.77
N ALA A 40 4.80 17.45 -2.94
CA ALA A 40 5.57 18.65 -3.25
C ALA A 40 7.06 18.29 -3.51
N ASN A 41 7.53 17.25 -2.82
CA ASN A 41 8.85 16.67 -3.03
C ASN A 41 8.97 15.91 -4.34
N THR A 42 7.92 15.39 -4.98
CA THR A 42 8.08 14.59 -6.21
C THR A 42 8.55 15.46 -7.36
N TYR A 43 7.82 16.52 -7.70
CA TYR A 43 8.21 17.42 -8.81
C TYR A 43 9.54 18.12 -8.51
N GLU A 44 9.78 18.51 -7.24
CA GLU A 44 11.05 19.07 -6.79
C GLU A 44 12.21 18.07 -6.89
N ALA A 45 12.05 16.83 -6.41
CA ALA A 45 13.08 15.78 -6.49
C ALA A 45 13.32 15.30 -7.92
N LEU A 46 12.31 15.34 -8.77
CA LEU A 46 12.46 15.16 -10.22
C LEU A 46 13.13 16.38 -10.88
N GLY A 47 13.10 17.54 -10.23
CA GLY A 47 13.59 18.82 -10.70
C GLY A 47 12.87 19.26 -11.97
N ILE A 48 11.56 19.08 -12.02
CA ILE A 48 10.67 19.45 -13.12
C ILE A 48 9.53 20.31 -12.57
N SER A 49 8.92 21.14 -13.41
CA SER A 49 7.74 21.93 -13.01
C SER A 49 6.46 21.11 -13.18
N PRO A 50 5.49 21.19 -12.25
CA PRO A 50 4.17 20.58 -12.41
C PRO A 50 3.34 21.21 -13.55
N GLY A 51 3.75 22.37 -14.07
CA GLY A 51 2.95 23.13 -15.05
C GLY A 51 1.66 23.63 -14.42
N ASP A 52 0.59 23.78 -15.23
CA ASP A 52 -0.74 24.21 -14.78
C ASP A 52 -1.60 23.05 -14.24
N ARG A 53 -1.00 21.88 -13.95
CA ARG A 53 -1.74 20.76 -13.38
C ARG A 53 -1.99 21.03 -11.90
N ASP A 54 -3.25 21.23 -11.53
CA ASP A 54 -3.69 20.97 -10.17
C ASP A 54 -3.91 19.45 -10.04
N PRO A 55 -3.03 18.73 -9.32
CA PRO A 55 -3.19 17.30 -9.13
C PRO A 55 -4.46 16.94 -8.33
N GLY A 56 -5.08 17.89 -7.61
CA GLY A 56 -6.32 17.63 -6.86
C GLY A 56 -6.21 16.41 -5.93
N THR A 57 -7.26 15.58 -5.88
CA THR A 57 -7.30 14.37 -5.03
C THR A 57 -7.46 13.05 -5.79
N HIS A 58 -7.43 13.08 -7.12
CA HIS A 58 -7.82 11.94 -7.94
C HIS A 58 -6.87 10.74 -7.76
N ILE A 59 -7.42 9.53 -7.81
CA ILE A 59 -6.65 8.29 -7.73
C ILE A 59 -6.95 7.47 -8.99
N ASP A 60 -6.04 7.49 -9.94
CA ASP A 60 -6.10 6.71 -11.18
C ASP A 60 -4.78 5.99 -11.46
N VAL A 61 -4.75 5.23 -12.56
CA VAL A 61 -3.65 4.33 -12.93
C VAL A 61 -2.27 4.98 -13.01
N TYR A 62 -2.19 6.30 -13.20
CA TYR A 62 -0.93 7.03 -13.30
C TYR A 62 -0.77 8.10 -12.22
N ALA A 63 -1.64 8.11 -11.20
CA ALA A 63 -1.62 9.13 -10.16
C ALA A 63 -0.63 8.81 -9.01
N GLU A 64 0.01 7.63 -9.01
CA GLU A 64 1.04 7.31 -8.04
C GLU A 64 2.23 8.28 -8.13
N ASN A 65 2.72 8.69 -6.96
CA ASN A 65 3.74 9.71 -6.73
C ASN A 65 3.33 11.13 -7.16
N GLU A 66 2.12 11.33 -7.68
CA GLU A 66 1.53 12.63 -7.99
C GLU A 66 0.38 13.01 -7.04
N THR A 67 -0.52 12.08 -6.74
CA THR A 67 -1.67 12.32 -5.85
C THR A 67 -1.75 11.30 -4.72
N TYR A 68 -1.01 10.22 -4.79
CA TYR A 68 -0.95 9.25 -3.70
C TYR A 68 0.40 8.55 -3.70
N GLN A 69 0.73 7.87 -2.60
CA GLN A 69 1.86 6.96 -2.53
C GLN A 69 1.36 5.55 -2.29
N ALA A 70 1.86 4.60 -3.06
CA ALA A 70 1.51 3.21 -2.86
C ALA A 70 1.89 2.74 -1.45
N PRO A 71 1.09 1.87 -0.83
CA PRO A 71 1.45 1.26 0.43
C PRO A 71 2.57 0.24 0.23
N SER A 72 3.23 -0.16 1.32
CA SER A 72 4.14 -1.30 1.29
C SER A 72 3.39 -2.60 0.91
N PHE A 73 3.88 -3.31 -0.11
CA PHE A 73 3.37 -4.63 -0.50
C PHE A 73 4.32 -5.73 -0.04
N LYS A 74 4.00 -6.35 1.11
CA LYS A 74 4.79 -7.40 1.75
C LYS A 74 3.87 -8.52 2.23
N SER A 75 4.32 -9.76 2.02
CA SER A 75 3.64 -10.94 2.56
C SER A 75 3.55 -10.85 4.09
N GLY A 76 2.39 -11.19 4.63
CA GLY A 76 2.01 -11.04 6.03
C GLY A 76 1.46 -9.66 6.40
N GLU A 77 1.35 -8.72 5.45
CA GLU A 77 0.90 -7.35 5.72
C GLU A 77 -0.20 -6.89 4.75
N PHE A 78 -1.22 -6.23 5.28
CA PHE A 78 -2.13 -5.36 4.54
C PHE A 78 -1.87 -3.92 4.98
N ASN A 79 -1.63 -3.02 4.04
CA ASN A 79 -1.21 -1.66 4.34
C ASN A 79 -2.17 -0.61 3.74
N ILE A 80 -2.45 0.43 4.53
CA ILE A 80 -3.22 1.61 4.12
C ILE A 80 -2.29 2.80 4.15
N SER A 81 -2.01 3.43 3.01
CA SER A 81 -1.22 4.65 2.96
C SER A 81 -2.11 5.88 2.95
N MET A 82 -1.67 6.94 3.63
CA MET A 82 -2.33 8.24 3.65
C MET A 82 -1.43 9.29 3.03
N TYR A 83 -2.00 10.02 2.09
CA TYR A 83 -1.31 11.04 1.34
C TYR A 83 -2.16 12.34 1.30
N HIS A 84 -1.53 13.52 1.27
CA HIS A 84 -2.24 14.79 1.15
C HIS A 84 -1.57 15.69 0.10
N THR A 85 -2.21 15.92 -1.04
CA THR A 85 -1.62 16.68 -2.15
C THR A 85 -1.28 18.11 -1.82
N GLN A 86 -2.09 18.78 -0.99
CA GLN A 86 -1.85 20.17 -0.60
C GLN A 86 -0.88 20.31 0.59
N GLY A 87 -0.29 19.21 1.06
CA GLY A 87 0.71 19.25 2.13
C GLY A 87 0.20 19.73 3.49
N ASP A 88 -1.11 19.65 3.77
CA ASP A 88 -1.63 19.95 5.09
C ASP A 88 -1.20 18.87 6.09
N LEU A 89 -0.15 19.19 6.85
CA LEU A 89 0.41 18.30 7.87
C LEU A 89 -0.51 18.12 9.09
N ASN A 90 -1.54 18.95 9.22
CA ASN A 90 -2.54 18.85 10.28
C ASN A 90 -3.76 18.02 9.88
N PHE A 91 -3.90 17.69 8.59
CA PHE A 91 -4.97 16.81 8.16
C PHE A 91 -4.80 15.41 8.77
N LEU A 92 -5.88 14.90 9.35
CA LEU A 92 -5.94 13.59 9.96
C LEU A 92 -7.06 12.78 9.29
N LYS A 93 -6.70 11.64 8.70
CA LYS A 93 -7.66 10.63 8.29
C LYS A 93 -7.85 9.63 9.41
N GLN A 94 -9.08 9.49 9.88
CA GLN A 94 -9.42 8.44 10.82
C GLN A 94 -9.68 7.11 10.11
N VAL A 95 -9.09 6.03 10.62
CA VAL A 95 -9.37 4.64 10.24
C VAL A 95 -9.63 3.85 11.51
N LYS A 96 -10.71 3.07 11.54
CA LYS A 96 -11.06 2.24 12.70
C LYS A 96 -10.83 0.77 12.36
N VAL A 97 -10.28 0.03 13.31
CA VAL A 97 -9.98 -1.40 13.14
C VAL A 97 -10.58 -2.18 14.29
N ARG A 98 -11.33 -3.24 13.97
CA ARG A 98 -11.77 -4.25 14.92
C ARG A 98 -10.99 -5.53 14.68
N TYR A 99 -10.29 -6.00 15.69
CA TYR A 99 -9.50 -7.22 15.65
C TYR A 99 -10.34 -8.46 16.00
N PRO A 100 -9.89 -9.68 15.63
CA PRO A 100 -10.61 -10.92 15.92
C PRO A 100 -10.86 -11.17 17.41
N ASN A 101 -9.94 -10.72 18.27
CA ASN A 101 -10.07 -10.81 19.73
C ASN A 101 -11.10 -9.83 20.32
N GLY A 102 -11.80 -9.05 19.49
CA GLY A 102 -12.79 -8.07 19.91
C GLY A 102 -12.23 -6.69 20.26
N ARG A 103 -10.90 -6.51 20.27
CA ARG A 103 -10.26 -5.20 20.45
C ARG A 103 -10.64 -4.27 19.31
N ILE A 104 -10.92 -3.01 19.64
CA ILE A 104 -11.21 -1.96 18.67
C ILE A 104 -10.20 -0.83 18.86
N GLU A 105 -9.55 -0.45 17.77
CA GLU A 105 -8.59 0.65 17.75
C GLU A 105 -9.04 1.70 16.72
N THR A 106 -8.67 2.96 16.97
CA THR A 106 -8.94 4.08 16.08
C THR A 106 -7.63 4.79 15.81
N HIS A 107 -7.20 4.78 14.56
CA HIS A 107 -5.94 5.34 14.11
C HIS A 107 -6.19 6.67 13.39
N GLN A 108 -5.32 7.64 13.63
CA GLN A 108 -5.31 8.93 12.94
C GLN A 108 -4.08 8.98 12.05
N LEU A 109 -4.29 8.92 10.74
CA LEU A 109 -3.23 8.93 9.73
C LEU A 109 -2.99 10.35 9.25
N LYS A 110 -1.75 10.81 9.38
CA LYS A 110 -1.25 12.03 8.73
C LYS A 110 -0.76 11.72 7.32
N SER A 111 -0.60 12.77 6.51
CA SER A 111 0.08 12.64 5.22
C SER A 111 1.45 11.98 5.38
N GLY A 112 1.72 11.02 4.53
CA GLY A 112 2.94 10.24 4.54
C GLY A 112 2.94 9.07 5.50
N GLN A 113 1.88 8.83 6.28
CA GLN A 113 1.84 7.68 7.17
C GLN A 113 1.20 6.47 6.47
N GLN A 114 1.52 5.28 6.97
CA GLN A 114 0.79 4.06 6.63
C GLN A 114 0.33 3.33 7.88
N LEU A 115 -0.83 2.70 7.82
CA LEU A 115 -1.33 1.75 8.80
C LEU A 115 -1.06 0.33 8.31
N LYS A 116 -0.39 -0.47 9.14
CA LYS A 116 -0.10 -1.88 8.88
C LYS A 116 -1.06 -2.76 9.66
N ILE A 117 -1.65 -3.72 8.97
CA ILE A 117 -2.53 -4.75 9.53
C ILE A 117 -1.91 -6.12 9.23
N THR A 118 -1.71 -6.92 10.27
CA THR A 118 -1.05 -8.24 10.19
C THR A 118 -1.94 -9.36 10.73
N GLU A 119 -3.12 -9.03 11.27
CA GLU A 119 -4.05 -9.99 11.87
C GLU A 119 -5.16 -10.31 10.88
N ALA A 120 -5.22 -11.56 10.41
CA ALA A 120 -6.35 -12.06 9.65
C ALA A 120 -7.63 -12.03 10.51
N GLY A 121 -8.76 -11.72 9.88
CA GLY A 121 -10.05 -11.53 10.55
C GLY A 121 -10.28 -10.11 11.08
N ALA A 122 -9.33 -9.19 10.87
CA ALA A 122 -9.53 -7.78 11.17
C ALA A 122 -10.60 -7.16 10.23
N ILE A 123 -11.44 -6.30 10.80
CA ILE A 123 -12.41 -5.47 10.06
C ILE A 123 -11.92 -4.03 10.12
N ILE A 124 -11.71 -3.44 8.96
CA ILE A 124 -11.28 -2.06 8.80
C ILE A 124 -12.48 -1.23 8.36
N ASP A 125 -12.64 -0.04 8.92
CA ASP A 125 -13.60 0.96 8.49
C ASP A 125 -12.84 2.22 8.06
N LEU A 126 -12.94 2.53 6.76
CA LEU A 126 -12.33 3.69 6.12
C LEU A 126 -13.17 4.97 6.27
N ASN A 127 -14.41 4.86 6.75
CA ASN A 127 -15.31 5.97 7.03
C ASN A 127 -15.97 5.85 8.41
N PRO A 128 -15.19 5.83 9.50
CA PRO A 128 -15.70 5.55 10.85
C PRO A 128 -16.60 6.63 11.45
N ASN A 129 -16.63 7.83 10.87
CA ASN A 129 -17.49 8.94 11.28
C ASN A 129 -18.75 9.07 10.41
N ALA A 130 -19.03 8.07 9.56
CA ALA A 130 -20.28 7.99 8.81
C ALA A 130 -21.49 8.17 9.75
N ALA A 131 -22.46 8.97 9.31
CA ALA A 131 -23.68 9.19 10.10
C ALA A 131 -24.61 7.96 10.02
N ASN A 132 -24.60 7.30 8.86
CA ASN A 132 -25.44 6.14 8.59
C ASN A 132 -24.61 4.86 8.46
N ILE A 133 -25.20 3.73 8.87
CA ILE A 133 -24.52 2.43 8.81
C ILE A 133 -24.10 2.07 7.37
N SER A 134 -24.92 2.44 6.39
CA SER A 134 -24.68 2.21 4.96
C SER A 134 -23.55 3.04 4.37
N GLU A 135 -23.09 4.08 5.07
CA GLU A 135 -22.00 4.96 4.65
C GLU A 135 -20.64 4.53 5.21
N HIS A 136 -20.61 3.58 6.15
CA HIS A 136 -19.35 2.94 6.56
C HIS A 136 -18.77 2.16 5.40
N ASP A 137 -17.45 2.25 5.25
CA ASP A 137 -16.73 1.54 4.21
C ASP A 137 -15.86 0.47 4.84
N LEU A 138 -16.45 -0.72 4.92
CA LEU A 138 -15.89 -1.86 5.64
C LEU A 138 -15.07 -2.76 4.71
N LEU A 139 -13.92 -3.23 5.21
CA LEU A 139 -13.07 -4.25 4.60
C LEU A 139 -12.80 -5.34 5.61
N TYR A 140 -12.91 -6.60 5.19
CA TYR A 140 -12.52 -7.76 5.98
C TYR A 140 -11.20 -8.31 5.47
N ILE A 141 -10.19 -8.40 6.33
CA ILE A 141 -8.85 -8.86 5.96
C ILE A 141 -8.75 -10.37 6.15
N THR A 142 -8.46 -11.10 5.07
CA THR A 142 -8.31 -12.56 5.13
C THR A 142 -6.85 -12.99 5.24
N GLN A 143 -6.62 -14.23 5.68
CA GLN A 143 -5.27 -14.78 5.73
C GLN A 143 -4.65 -14.86 4.33
N ALA A 144 -5.41 -15.27 3.31
CA ALA A 144 -4.93 -15.34 1.92
C ALA A 144 -4.50 -13.96 1.40
N GLN A 145 -5.24 -12.91 1.74
CA GLN A 145 -4.89 -11.54 1.36
C GLN A 145 -3.57 -11.09 2.01
N LEU A 146 -3.35 -11.44 3.29
CA LEU A 146 -2.10 -11.17 3.99
C LEU A 146 -0.95 -12.00 3.41
N ASP A 147 -1.15 -13.30 3.18
CA ASP A 147 -0.13 -14.21 2.65
C ASP A 147 0.41 -13.71 1.30
N GLU A 148 -0.49 -13.26 0.42
CA GLU A 148 -0.09 -12.66 -0.85
C GLU A 148 0.54 -11.27 -0.69
N GLY A 149 0.03 -10.45 0.23
CA GLY A 149 0.60 -9.14 0.55
C GLY A 149 0.66 -8.18 -0.64
N LYS A 150 -0.26 -8.34 -1.61
CA LYS A 150 -0.23 -7.63 -2.90
C LYS A 150 -1.33 -6.57 -3.05
N THR A 151 -2.24 -6.44 -2.09
CA THR A 151 -3.33 -5.46 -2.12
C THR A 151 -3.19 -4.46 -0.97
N GLY A 152 -3.82 -3.31 -1.11
CA GLY A 152 -3.83 -2.27 -0.08
C GLY A 152 -4.84 -1.18 -0.37
N VAL A 153 -4.83 -0.16 0.48
CA VAL A 153 -5.64 1.05 0.33
C VAL A 153 -4.72 2.25 0.23
N VAL A 154 -5.07 3.17 -0.67
CA VAL A 154 -4.45 4.49 -0.74
C VAL A 154 -5.50 5.52 -0.41
N ILE A 155 -5.15 6.51 0.40
CA ILE A 155 -6.03 7.61 0.79
C ILE A 155 -5.38 8.91 0.36
N ASN A 156 -6.17 9.78 -0.26
CA ASN A 156 -5.80 11.15 -0.49
C ASN A 156 -6.88 12.10 0.04
N GLN A 157 -6.56 12.81 1.13
CA GLN A 157 -7.51 13.65 1.86
C GLN A 157 -8.77 12.83 2.27
N GLY A 158 -9.94 13.17 1.73
CA GLY A 158 -11.20 12.45 1.95
C GLY A 158 -11.46 11.30 0.98
N GLN A 159 -10.73 11.21 -0.14
CA GLN A 159 -10.89 10.15 -1.14
C GLN A 159 -9.98 8.97 -0.83
N HIS A 160 -10.40 7.76 -1.22
CA HIS A 160 -9.57 6.57 -1.14
C HIS A 160 -9.81 5.69 -2.36
N ALA A 161 -8.89 4.77 -2.61
CA ALA A 161 -9.05 3.71 -3.59
C ALA A 161 -8.36 2.43 -3.11
N PHE A 162 -8.75 1.31 -3.71
CA PHE A 162 -8.08 0.04 -3.55
C PHE A 162 -7.01 -0.10 -4.61
N VAL A 163 -5.88 -0.68 -4.24
CA VAL A 163 -4.75 -0.88 -5.15
C VAL A 163 -4.22 -2.29 -5.07
N GLU A 164 -3.64 -2.76 -6.17
CA GLU A 164 -2.81 -3.95 -6.20
C GLU A 164 -1.40 -3.62 -6.67
N LYS A 165 -0.43 -4.43 -6.22
CA LYS A 165 0.97 -4.34 -6.59
C LYS A 165 1.10 -4.44 -8.10
N ALA A 166 1.78 -3.47 -8.68
CA ALA A 166 2.08 -3.42 -10.11
C ALA A 166 3.52 -2.96 -10.32
N SER A 167 3.95 -2.98 -11.57
CA SER A 167 5.21 -2.36 -11.98
C SER A 167 5.02 -1.68 -13.32
N GLY A 168 5.69 -0.55 -13.50
CA GLY A 168 5.66 0.21 -14.74
C GLY A 168 6.35 1.56 -14.58
N LYS A 169 6.52 2.27 -15.69
CA LYS A 169 6.98 3.67 -15.66
C LYS A 169 5.77 4.58 -15.76
N ASN A 170 5.72 5.64 -14.96
CA ASN A 170 4.63 6.61 -14.96
C ASN A 170 4.80 7.58 -16.15
N PRO A 171 3.96 7.48 -17.20
CA PRO A 171 4.12 8.31 -18.39
C PRO A 171 3.86 9.81 -18.12
N ARG A 172 3.22 10.18 -16.99
CA ARG A 172 2.95 11.59 -16.67
C ARG A 172 4.22 12.41 -16.47
N PHE A 173 5.29 11.78 -15.98
CA PHE A 173 6.58 12.44 -15.78
C PHE A 173 7.48 12.42 -17.02
N LEU A 174 7.13 11.63 -18.05
CA LEU A 174 7.98 11.43 -19.22
C LEU A 174 8.25 12.73 -19.98
N GLY A 175 7.21 13.49 -20.32
CA GLY A 175 7.33 14.73 -21.09
C GLY A 175 8.35 15.71 -20.49
N PRO A 176 8.13 16.15 -19.23
CA PRO A 176 9.05 17.07 -18.55
C PRO A 176 10.48 16.53 -18.40
N LEU A 177 10.63 15.25 -18.05
CA LEU A 177 11.96 14.62 -17.88
C LEU A 177 12.69 14.46 -19.21
N TYR A 178 11.98 14.05 -20.26
CA TYR A 178 12.56 13.90 -21.59
C TYR A 178 13.03 15.24 -22.13
N LYS A 179 12.23 16.31 -22.00
CA LYS A 179 12.63 17.67 -22.37
C LYS A 179 13.88 18.14 -21.61
N LYS A 180 13.97 17.82 -20.31
CA LYS A 180 15.12 18.18 -19.47
C LYS A 180 16.40 17.42 -19.85
N TYR A 181 16.29 16.13 -20.19
CA TYR A 181 17.46 15.25 -20.28
C TYR A 181 17.85 14.82 -21.69
N SER A 182 16.95 14.81 -22.67
CA SER A 182 17.24 14.30 -24.02
C SER A 182 18.21 15.21 -24.80
N GLY A 183 18.14 16.52 -24.60
CA GLY A 183 18.77 17.50 -25.49
C GLY A 183 18.08 17.62 -26.85
N ASP A 184 16.90 17.00 -27.02
CA ASP A 184 16.10 17.05 -28.23
C ASP A 184 15.31 18.36 -28.31
N SER A 185 15.64 19.19 -29.30
CA SER A 185 14.93 20.44 -29.59
C SER A 185 13.47 20.24 -30.01
N PHE A 186 13.09 19.02 -30.38
CA PHE A 186 11.72 18.61 -30.72
C PHE A 186 11.08 17.72 -29.64
N GLY A 187 11.60 17.75 -28.41
CA GLY A 187 11.18 16.87 -27.32
C GLY A 187 9.65 16.79 -27.11
N ASP A 188 8.91 17.88 -27.34
CA ASP A 188 7.45 17.93 -27.22
C ASP A 188 6.73 17.08 -28.31
N TRP A 189 7.28 16.97 -29.53
CA TRP A 189 6.76 16.11 -30.60
C TRP A 189 7.22 14.65 -30.44
N THR A 190 8.45 14.46 -30.00
CA THR A 190 9.05 13.12 -29.83
C THR A 190 8.31 12.28 -28.79
N VAL A 191 7.83 12.90 -27.71
CA VAL A 191 7.06 12.22 -26.65
C VAL A 191 5.64 11.81 -27.06
N ILE A 192 5.09 12.44 -28.11
CA ILE A 192 3.76 12.11 -28.67
C ILE A 192 3.87 11.00 -29.71
N ALA A 193 4.98 10.97 -30.46
CA ALA A 193 5.13 10.09 -31.63
C ALA A 193 5.77 8.72 -31.32
N ARG A 194 6.27 8.49 -30.10
CA ARG A 194 7.07 7.30 -29.75
C ARG A 194 6.58 6.61 -28.49
N ASN A 195 6.89 5.32 -28.39
CA ASN A 195 6.60 4.50 -27.21
C ASN A 195 7.30 5.05 -25.96
N SER A 196 6.58 5.09 -24.84
CA SER A 196 7.06 5.66 -23.57
C SER A 196 8.28 4.95 -23.01
N ASP A 197 8.33 3.62 -23.10
CA ASP A 197 9.43 2.83 -22.53
C ASP A 197 10.74 3.13 -23.26
N TYR A 198 10.68 3.18 -24.59
CA TYR A 198 11.79 3.57 -25.43
C TYR A 198 12.33 4.96 -25.07
N LEU A 199 11.44 5.92 -24.83
CA LEU A 199 11.83 7.29 -24.48
C LEU A 199 12.43 7.39 -23.08
N PHE A 200 11.90 6.64 -22.12
CA PHE A 200 12.50 6.53 -20.79
C PHE A 200 13.90 5.90 -20.86
N ASP A 201 14.10 4.89 -21.69
CA ASP A 201 15.41 4.23 -21.83
C ASP A 201 16.48 5.17 -22.37
N GLN A 202 16.12 6.10 -23.27
CA GLN A 202 17.06 7.12 -23.76
C GLN A 202 17.58 8.07 -22.68
N ILE A 203 16.79 8.33 -21.64
CA ILE A 203 17.16 9.25 -20.55
C ILE A 203 17.57 8.52 -19.26
N ALA A 204 17.45 7.19 -19.21
CA ALA A 204 17.61 6.40 -17.99
C ALA A 204 18.97 6.57 -17.31
N ASN A 205 20.05 6.75 -18.08
CA ASN A 205 21.41 6.97 -17.56
C ASN A 205 21.62 8.37 -16.96
N LYS A 206 20.71 9.31 -17.19
CA LYS A 206 20.75 10.67 -16.64
C LYS A 206 19.88 10.83 -15.39
N LEU A 207 19.02 9.85 -15.10
CA LEU A 207 18.18 9.84 -13.91
C LEU A 207 18.97 9.31 -12.71
N SER A 208 18.87 10.01 -11.58
CA SER A 208 19.30 9.48 -10.29
C SER A 208 18.40 8.32 -9.85
N ASP A 209 18.85 7.54 -8.88
CA ASP A 209 18.07 6.39 -8.38
C ASP A 209 16.77 6.84 -7.71
N GLU A 210 16.77 7.99 -7.04
CA GLU A 210 15.54 8.58 -6.49
C GLU A 210 14.56 8.98 -7.59
N GLN A 211 15.05 9.58 -8.69
CA GLN A 211 14.19 9.90 -9.83
C GLN A 211 13.62 8.64 -10.47
N LYS A 212 14.43 7.59 -10.64
CA LYS A 212 13.95 6.29 -11.14
C LYS A 212 12.88 5.70 -10.22
N ARG A 213 13.05 5.81 -8.90
CA ARG A 213 12.06 5.37 -7.90
C ARG A 213 10.74 6.12 -8.05
N LEU A 214 10.79 7.45 -8.14
CA LEU A 214 9.59 8.31 -8.24
C LEU A 214 8.82 8.14 -9.54
N ILE A 215 9.48 7.85 -10.66
CA ILE A 215 8.79 7.57 -11.93
C ILE A 215 8.31 6.12 -12.05
N THR A 216 8.61 5.25 -11.09
CA THR A 216 8.17 3.86 -11.13
C THR A 216 6.81 3.75 -10.43
N LEU A 217 5.83 3.22 -11.15
CA LEU A 217 4.57 2.77 -10.58
C LEU A 217 4.83 1.47 -9.82
N THR A 218 4.39 1.41 -8.57
CA THR A 218 4.47 0.20 -7.73
C THR A 218 3.10 -0.38 -7.41
N SER A 219 2.05 0.33 -7.81
CA SER A 219 0.65 -0.02 -7.64
C SER A 219 -0.18 0.35 -8.87
N LYS A 220 -1.38 -0.21 -8.94
CA LYS A 220 -2.45 0.30 -9.80
C LYS A 220 -3.80 0.22 -9.07
N PRO A 221 -4.72 1.17 -9.31
CA PRO A 221 -6.06 1.09 -8.74
C PRO A 221 -6.83 -0.13 -9.27
N VAL A 222 -7.65 -0.69 -8.39
CA VAL A 222 -8.56 -1.81 -8.67
C VAL A 222 -9.93 -1.54 -8.07
N SER A 223 -10.96 -2.26 -8.54
CA SER A 223 -12.29 -2.20 -7.91
C SER A 223 -12.27 -2.91 -6.55
N LYS A 224 -13.25 -2.57 -5.70
CA LYS A 224 -13.44 -3.23 -4.39
C LYS A 224 -13.61 -4.74 -4.53
N ASP A 225 -14.27 -5.20 -5.59
CA ASP A 225 -14.50 -6.62 -5.88
C ASP A 225 -13.20 -7.44 -5.90
N VAL A 226 -12.07 -6.85 -6.30
CA VAL A 226 -10.76 -7.54 -6.26
C VAL A 226 -10.37 -7.92 -4.83
N LEU A 227 -10.67 -7.06 -3.86
CA LEU A 227 -10.42 -7.33 -2.44
C LEU A 227 -11.52 -8.23 -1.86
N ASP A 228 -12.79 -7.99 -2.21
CA ASP A 228 -13.91 -8.79 -1.71
C ASP A 228 -13.85 -10.26 -2.22
N ASN A 229 -13.20 -10.51 -3.36
CA ASN A 229 -12.95 -11.86 -3.87
C ASN A 229 -12.15 -12.74 -2.91
N TYR A 230 -11.33 -12.17 -2.01
CA TYR A 230 -10.63 -12.94 -0.98
C TYR A 230 -11.54 -13.45 0.14
N VAL A 231 -12.74 -12.88 0.26
CA VAL A 231 -13.75 -13.26 1.25
C VAL A 231 -14.72 -14.29 0.67
N ASN A 232 -15.03 -14.15 -0.62
CA ASN A 232 -16.07 -14.91 -1.29
C ASN A 232 -15.59 -16.24 -1.92
N ASN A 233 -14.28 -16.44 -2.07
CA ASN A 233 -13.67 -17.63 -2.70
C ASN A 233 -12.64 -18.28 -1.78
#